data_AF-A0A8X6WVY7-F1
#
_entry.id   AF-A0A8X6WVY7-F1
#
_cell.length_a   1.000
_cell.length_b   1.000
_cell.length_c   1.000
_cell.angle_alpha   90.00
_cell.angle_beta   90.00
_cell.angle_gamma   90.00
#
_symmetry.space_group_name_H-M   'P 1'
#
loop_
_entity.id
_entity.type
_entity.pdbx_description
1 polymer ?
#
loop_
_entity_poly.entity_id
_entity_poly.type
_entity_poly.pdbx_seq_one_letter_code
_entity_poly.pdbx_strand_id
1 'polypeptide(L)'
;MDVLKLKRKSLRTSFTDTAKKLKEYLATKEGANDGDNLSALNSQLEDKFLRLYEVQNKISDLLLENTATAAEYEADFEGVDDYKDNFFELKSKIETLLNKDSGSLLESSSKRDVVKLKLPNFELKFFR
;
A
#
# COMPACT_ATOMS: atom_id res chain seq x y z
N MET A 1 4.74 21.35 -11.81
CA MET A 1 4.29 20.87 -10.49
C MET A 1 2.82 20.40 -10.52
N ASP A 2 1.91 21.18 -11.08
CA ASP A 2 0.46 20.92 -11.04
C ASP A 2 0.03 19.59 -11.65
N VAL A 3 0.67 19.15 -12.74
CA VAL A 3 0.40 17.84 -13.36
C VAL A 3 0.66 16.68 -12.39
N LEU A 4 1.76 16.75 -11.62
CA LEU A 4 2.10 15.73 -10.63
C LEU A 4 1.13 15.76 -9.46
N LYS A 5 0.74 16.95 -8.98
CA LYS A 5 -0.27 17.11 -7.93
C LYS A 5 -1.64 16.54 -8.35
N LEU A 6 -2.05 16.79 -9.59
CA LEU A 6 -3.28 16.24 -10.17
C LEU A 6 -3.21 14.70 -10.25
N LYS A 7 -2.08 14.17 -10.74
CA LYS A 7 -1.83 12.72 -10.82
C LYS A 7 -1.87 12.07 -9.43
N ARG A 8 -1.22 12.68 -8.43
CA ARG A 8 -1.26 12.26 -7.02
C ARG A 8 -2.70 12.20 -6.51
N LYS A 9 -3.50 13.25 -6.74
CA LYS A 9 -4.91 13.29 -6.30
C LYS A 9 -5.71 12.14 -6.91
N SER A 10 -5.58 11.92 -8.21
CA SER A 10 -6.24 10.80 -8.91
C SER A 10 -5.82 9.43 -8.36
N LEU A 11 -4.51 9.23 -8.12
CA LEU A 11 -3.98 7.99 -7.56
C LEU A 11 -4.46 7.76 -6.13
N ARG A 12 -4.51 8.81 -5.29
CA ARG A 12 -5.02 8.72 -3.92
C ARG A 12 -6.48 8.27 -3.90
N THR A 13 -7.33 8.85 -4.75
CA THR A 13 -8.74 8.40 -4.89
C THR A 13 -8.82 6.93 -5.31
N SER A 14 -8.11 6.53 -6.37
CA SER A 14 -8.14 5.15 -6.85
C SER A 14 -7.59 4.14 -5.83
N PHE A 15 -6.55 4.52 -5.09
CA PHE A 15 -6.00 3.74 -3.98
C PHE A 15 -7.04 3.58 -2.88
N THR A 16 -7.66 4.66 -2.42
CA THR A 16 -8.69 4.64 -1.37
C THR A 16 -9.89 3.77 -1.76
N ASP A 17 -10.34 3.85 -3.02
CA ASP A 17 -11.44 3.01 -3.53
C ASP A 17 -11.06 1.53 -3.52
N THR A 18 -9.84 1.19 -3.93
CA THR A 18 -9.34 -0.20 -3.90
C THR A 18 -9.20 -0.70 -2.46
N ALA A 19 -8.67 0.15 -1.56
CA ALA A 19 -8.52 -0.17 -0.15
C ALA A 19 -9.87 -0.41 0.53
N LYS A 20 -10.88 0.42 0.21
CA LYS A 20 -12.25 0.24 0.71
C LYS A 20 -12.87 -1.06 0.23
N LYS A 21 -12.76 -1.36 -1.07
CA LYS A 21 -13.22 -2.64 -1.65
C LYS A 21 -12.57 -3.82 -0.96
N LEU A 22 -11.25 -3.77 -0.74
CA LEU A 22 -10.53 -4.82 -0.03
C LEU A 22 -11.03 -4.96 1.42
N LYS A 23 -11.26 -3.85 2.15
CA LYS A 23 -11.82 -3.90 3.52
C LYS A 23 -13.20 -4.54 3.56
N GLU A 24 -14.08 -4.18 2.62
CA GLU A 24 -15.41 -4.76 2.48
C GLU A 24 -15.31 -6.26 2.16
N TYR A 25 -14.47 -6.61 1.19
CA TYR A 25 -14.22 -8.00 0.79
C TYR A 25 -13.72 -8.85 1.96
N LEU A 26 -12.75 -8.35 2.73
CA LEU A 26 -12.23 -8.97 3.94
C LEU A 26 -13.27 -9.13 5.07
N ALA A 27 -14.31 -8.29 5.09
CA ALA A 27 -15.39 -8.37 6.07
C ALA A 27 -16.48 -9.39 5.67
N THR A 28 -16.53 -9.82 4.40
CA THR A 28 -17.49 -10.83 3.91
C THR A 28 -16.97 -12.26 4.11
N LYS A 29 -17.88 -13.24 4.17
CA LYS A 29 -17.52 -14.67 4.18
C LYS A 29 -16.85 -15.14 2.88
N GLU A 30 -17.08 -14.45 1.77
CA GLU A 30 -16.47 -14.75 0.46
C GLU A 30 -14.98 -14.43 0.44
N GLY A 31 -14.55 -13.36 1.13
CA GLY A 31 -13.13 -12.99 1.23
C GLY A 31 -12.24 -14.00 1.94
N ALA A 32 -12.82 -14.94 2.68
CA ALA A 32 -12.12 -16.06 3.32
C ALA A 32 -12.05 -17.32 2.44
N ASN A 33 -12.84 -17.42 1.36
CA ASN A 33 -12.90 -18.62 0.52
C ASN A 33 -12.47 -18.38 -0.94
N ASP A 34 -12.39 -17.12 -1.38
CA ASP A 34 -11.99 -16.75 -2.73
C ASP A 34 -10.64 -16.00 -2.69
N GLY A 35 -9.58 -16.81 -2.59
CA GLY A 35 -8.19 -16.39 -2.51
C GLY A 35 -7.66 -15.77 -3.81
N ASP A 36 -8.23 -16.14 -4.97
CA ASP A 36 -7.82 -15.58 -6.26
C ASP A 36 -8.23 -14.11 -6.39
N ASN A 37 -9.48 -13.78 -6.01
CA ASN A 37 -9.92 -12.39 -5.96
C ASN A 37 -9.21 -11.59 -4.86
N LEU A 38 -8.92 -12.22 -3.71
CA LEU A 38 -8.14 -11.58 -2.64
C LEU A 38 -6.73 -11.21 -3.12
N SER A 39 -6.07 -12.15 -3.80
CA SER A 39 -4.73 -11.96 -4.37
C SER A 39 -4.74 -10.85 -5.43
N ALA A 40 -5.72 -10.86 -6.33
CA ALA A 40 -5.88 -9.84 -7.36
C ALA A 40 -6.10 -8.43 -6.77
N LEU A 41 -6.97 -8.30 -5.75
CA LEU A 41 -7.20 -7.02 -5.06
C LEU A 41 -5.95 -6.55 -4.31
N ASN A 42 -5.21 -7.47 -3.68
CA ASN A 42 -3.93 -7.15 -3.02
C ASN A 42 -2.89 -6.64 -4.04
N SER A 43 -2.69 -7.34 -5.17
CA SER A 43 -1.77 -6.89 -6.23
C SER A 43 -2.16 -5.52 -6.79
N GLN A 44 -3.46 -5.28 -6.97
CA GLN A 44 -3.97 -3.99 -7.40
C GLN A 44 -3.77 -2.87 -6.38
N LEU A 45 -3.84 -3.17 -5.09
CA LEU A 45 -3.57 -2.21 -4.02
C LEU A 45 -2.08 -1.85 -3.99
N GLU A 46 -1.21 -2.85 -4.13
CA GLU A 46 0.24 -2.71 -4.13
C GLU A 46 0.76 -1.90 -5.33
N ASP A 47 0.30 -2.20 -6.55
CA ASP A 47 0.65 -1.40 -7.74
C ASP A 47 0.24 0.08 -7.59
N LYS A 48 -0.97 0.33 -7.07
CA LYS A 48 -1.46 1.71 -6.86
C LYS A 48 -0.66 2.42 -5.78
N PHE A 49 -0.32 1.72 -4.69
CA PHE A 49 0.52 2.27 -3.62
C PHE A 49 1.90 2.67 -4.15
N LEU A 50 2.57 1.79 -4.92
CA LEU A 50 3.86 2.05 -5.53
C LEU A 50 3.83 3.28 -6.44
N ARG A 51 2.84 3.36 -7.33
CA ARG A 51 2.67 4.52 -8.22
C ARG A 51 2.42 5.82 -7.45
N LEU A 52 1.61 5.76 -6.39
CA LEU A 52 1.33 6.92 -5.54
C LEU A 52 2.60 7.37 -4.81
N TYR A 53 3.36 6.42 -4.26
CA TYR A 53 4.63 6.66 -3.58
C TYR A 53 5.66 7.30 -4.51
N GLU A 54 5.84 6.78 -5.73
CA GLU A 54 6.75 7.36 -6.71
C GLU A 54 6.38 8.81 -7.08
N VAL A 55 5.08 9.09 -7.26
CA VAL A 55 4.62 10.46 -7.55
C VAL A 55 4.85 11.37 -6.34
N GLN A 56 4.64 10.89 -5.12
CA GLN A 56 4.91 11.65 -3.90
C GLN A 56 6.40 12.00 -3.77
N ASN A 57 7.29 11.04 -4.03
CA ASN A 57 8.73 11.27 -3.98
C ASN A 57 9.17 12.29 -5.03
N LYS A 58 8.67 12.18 -6.27
CA LYS A 58 8.95 13.17 -7.33
C LYS A 58 8.49 14.58 -6.96
N ILE A 59 7.33 14.70 -6.30
CA ILE A 59 6.83 15.97 -5.77
C ILE A 59 7.77 16.49 -4.68
N SER A 60 8.23 15.61 -3.78
CA SER A 60 9.18 15.95 -2.71
C SER A 60 10.50 16.48 -3.26
N ASP A 61 11.12 15.74 -4.18
CA ASP A 61 12.39 16.09 -4.80
C ASP A 61 12.30 17.46 -5.50
N LEU A 62 11.22 17.71 -6.24
CA LEU A 62 11.00 19.00 -6.91
C LEU A 62 10.78 20.17 -5.95
N LEU A 63 10.13 19.94 -4.79
CA LEU A 63 9.96 20.99 -3.77
C LEU A 63 11.30 21.30 -3.07
N LEU A 64 12.08 20.26 -2.79
CA LEU A 64 13.42 20.38 -2.21
C LEU A 64 14.37 21.14 -3.14
N GLU A 65 14.32 20.90 -4.44
CA GLU A 65 15.15 21.60 -5.43
C GLU A 65 14.71 23.06 -5.68
N ASN A 66 13.42 23.38 -5.54
CA ASN A 66 12.90 24.72 -5.83
C ASN A 66 12.94 25.70 -4.66
N THR A 67 13.59 25.39 -3.53
CA THR A 67 13.49 26.19 -2.29
C THR A 67 12.04 26.51 -1.93
N ALA A 68 11.14 25.53 -2.07
CA ALA A 68 9.75 25.70 -1.65
C ALA A 68 9.71 26.08 -0.16
N THR A 69 8.76 26.94 0.22
CA THR A 69 8.62 27.30 1.61
C THR A 69 8.15 26.09 2.43
N ALA A 70 8.57 26.00 3.69
CA ALA A 70 8.16 24.89 4.56
C ALA A 70 6.62 24.72 4.62
N ALA A 71 5.88 25.83 4.54
CA ALA A 71 4.42 25.84 4.51
C ALA A 71 3.82 25.20 3.24
N GLU A 72 4.43 25.41 2.07
CA GLU A 72 3.98 24.77 0.82
C GLU A 72 4.25 23.27 0.81
N TYR A 73 5.37 22.85 1.42
CA TYR A 73 5.69 21.44 1.60
C TYR A 73 4.70 20.75 2.55
N GLU A 74 4.44 21.33 3.72
CA GLU A 74 3.55 20.75 4.72
C GLU A 74 2.09 20.64 4.22
N ALA A 75 1.57 21.69 3.58
CA ALA A 75 0.24 21.65 2.97
C ALA A 75 0.11 20.60 1.86
N ASP A 76 1.19 20.32 1.11
CA ASP A 76 1.18 19.30 0.08
C ASP A 76 1.31 17.87 0.63
N PHE A 77 1.81 17.69 1.86
CA PHE A 77 2.08 16.38 2.46
C PHE A 77 1.14 16.02 3.62
N GLU A 78 0.19 16.89 3.95
CA GLU A 78 -0.83 16.61 4.96
C GLU A 78 -1.66 15.35 4.61
N GLY A 79 -1.74 14.43 5.56
CA GLY A 79 -2.45 13.15 5.43
C GLY A 79 -1.78 12.13 4.49
N VAL A 80 -0.51 12.31 4.12
CA VAL A 80 0.25 11.30 3.37
C VAL A 80 0.48 10.02 4.19
N ASP A 81 0.64 10.15 5.51
CA ASP A 81 0.88 9.01 6.38
C ASP A 81 -0.38 8.15 6.54
N ASP A 82 -1.58 8.75 6.50
CA ASP A 82 -2.86 8.03 6.60
C ASP A 82 -3.02 6.91 5.56
N TYR A 83 -2.58 7.13 4.31
CA TYR A 83 -2.72 6.11 3.27
C TYR A 83 -1.63 5.04 3.35
N LYS A 84 -0.44 5.37 3.89
CA LYS A 84 0.64 4.40 4.15
C LYS A 84 0.26 3.46 5.28
N ASP A 85 -0.23 4.01 6.39
CA ASP A 85 -0.69 3.21 7.53
C ASP A 85 -1.82 2.27 7.12
N ASN A 86 -2.78 2.79 6.35
CA ASN A 86 -3.87 1.99 5.80
C ASN A 86 -3.37 0.87 4.87
N PHE A 87 -2.31 1.10 4.08
CA PHE A 87 -1.71 0.06 3.25
C PHE A 87 -1.08 -1.05 4.10
N PHE A 88 -0.26 -0.71 5.08
CA PHE A 88 0.41 -1.69 5.94
C PHE A 88 -0.58 -2.48 6.81
N GLU A 89 -1.63 -1.82 7.32
CA GLU A 89 -2.71 -2.48 8.05
C GLU A 89 -3.40 -3.53 7.18
N LEU A 90 -3.72 -3.19 5.92
CA LEU A 90 -4.38 -4.10 5.00
C LEU A 90 -3.47 -5.27 4.60
N LYS A 91 -2.18 -5.03 4.34
CA LYS A 91 -1.21 -6.09 4.07
C LYS A 91 -1.11 -7.07 5.23
N SER A 92 -0.99 -6.58 6.46
CA SER A 92 -0.91 -7.42 7.65
C SER A 92 -2.16 -8.28 7.84
N LYS A 93 -3.36 -7.73 7.59
CA LYS A 93 -4.63 -8.47 7.64
C LYS A 93 -4.68 -9.59 6.59
N ILE A 94 -4.28 -9.30 5.35
CA ILE A 94 -4.23 -10.31 4.27
C ILE A 94 -3.25 -11.42 4.62
N GLU A 95 -2.03 -11.08 5.07
CA GLU A 95 -1.02 -12.05 5.47
C GLU A 95 -1.52 -12.95 6.61
N THR A 96 -2.23 -12.38 7.59
CA THR A 96 -2.81 -13.14 8.70
C THR A 96 -3.87 -14.15 8.23
N LEU A 97 -4.72 -13.77 7.27
CA LEU A 97 -5.75 -14.66 6.72
C LEU A 97 -5.16 -15.81 5.91
N LEU A 98 -4.23 -15.51 4.99
CA LEU A 98 -3.53 -16.52 4.20
C LEU A 98 -2.76 -17.52 5.08
N ASN A 99 -2.18 -17.04 6.19
CA ASN A 99 -1.51 -17.91 7.15
C ASN A 99 -2.48 -18.69 8.06
N LYS A 100 -3.67 -18.17 8.36
CA LYS A 100 -4.70 -18.89 9.16
C LYS A 100 -5.40 -20.00 8.38
N ASP A 101 -5.60 -19.86 7.07
CA ASP A 101 -6.11 -20.96 6.23
C ASP A 101 -5.14 -22.14 6.16
N SER A 102 -3.86 -21.91 6.48
CA SER A 102 -2.85 -22.97 6.62
C SER A 102 -2.93 -23.71 7.97
N GLY A 103 -3.84 -23.32 8.87
CA GLY A 103 -3.87 -23.72 10.28
C GLY A 103 -4.71 -24.95 10.63
N SER A 104 -5.31 -25.64 9.65
CA SER A 104 -6.09 -26.88 9.87
C SER A 104 -5.37 -28.16 9.41
N LEU A 105 -4.05 -28.14 9.25
CA LEU A 105 -3.30 -29.39 9.09
C LEU A 105 -1.88 -29.25 9.66
N LEU A 106 -1.77 -29.38 10.97
CA LEU A 106 -0.52 -29.85 11.56
C LEU A 106 -0.32 -31.29 11.11
N GLU A 107 0.46 -31.52 10.05
CA GLU A 107 1.55 -32.47 10.06
C GLU A 107 2.26 -32.50 8.71
N SER A 108 3.59 -32.48 8.78
CA SER A 108 4.49 -33.05 7.78
C SER A 108 4.80 -32.25 6.52
N SER A 109 6.09 -32.34 6.17
CA SER A 109 6.73 -31.95 4.92
C SER A 109 7.09 -30.48 4.73
N SER A 110 8.23 -30.14 5.31
CA SER A 110 9.40 -29.57 4.61
C SER A 110 9.18 -29.08 3.17
N LYS A 111 9.62 -27.84 2.94
CA LYS A 111 9.59 -27.04 1.69
C LYS A 111 8.29 -26.28 1.45
N ARG A 112 8.01 -25.29 2.29
CA ARG A 112 7.22 -24.13 1.82
C ARG A 112 8.21 -23.16 1.18
N ASP A 113 8.17 -23.08 -0.15
CA ASP A 113 8.62 -21.89 -0.88
C ASP A 113 7.85 -20.72 -0.28
N VAL A 114 8.51 -20.05 0.66
CA VAL A 114 8.11 -18.76 1.17
C VAL A 114 8.02 -17.89 -0.06
N VAL A 115 6.81 -17.57 -0.51
CA VAL A 115 6.58 -16.43 -1.39
C VAL A 115 7.11 -15.25 -0.59
N LYS A 116 8.40 -14.96 -0.80
CA LYS A 116 9.05 -13.74 -0.35
C LYS A 116 8.31 -12.65 -1.08
N LEU A 117 7.24 -12.16 -0.46
CA LEU A 117 6.75 -10.82 -0.71
C LEU A 117 7.96 -9.93 -0.47
N LYS A 118 8.70 -9.64 -1.55
CA LYS A 118 9.76 -8.65 -1.53
C LYS A 118 9.04 -7.33 -1.37
N LEU A 119 8.79 -6.96 -0.12
CA LEU A 119 8.50 -5.58 0.23
C LEU A 119 9.59 -4.74 -0.47
N PRO A 120 9.20 -3.74 -1.28
CA PRO A 120 10.16 -2.80 -1.82
C PRO A 120 11.00 -2.26 -0.65
N ASN A 121 12.32 -2.33 -0.76
CA ASN A 121 13.19 -1.71 0.23
C ASN A 121 12.96 -0.20 0.17
N PHE A 122 12.17 0.32 1.10
CA PHE A 122 11.96 1.74 1.28
C PHE A 122 13.14 2.29 2.09
N GLU A 123 14.07 2.98 1.43
CA GLU A 123 15.05 3.81 2.12
C GLU A 123 14.34 5.06 2.65
N LEU A 124 13.90 5.01 3.91
CA LEU A 124 13.53 6.21 4.66
C LEU A 124 14.82 6.99 4.97
N LYS A 125 15.07 8.04 4.19
CA LYS A 125 16.07 9.04 4.57
C LYS A 125 15.50 9.84 5.74
N PHE A 126 16.01 9.58 6.94
CA PHE A 126 15.78 10.43 8.10
C PHE A 126 16.50 11.76 7.88
N PHE A 127 15.76 12.86 7.90
CA PHE A 127 16.33 14.20 7.90
C PHE A 127 16.70 14.60 9.34
N ARG A 128 17.93 15.10 9.51
CA ARG A 128 18.42 15.78 10.71
C ARG A 128 18.49 17.27 10.42
#